data_AF-A0AAE5S1S6-F1
#
_entry.id   AF-A0AAE5S1S6-F1
#
_cell.length_a   1.000
_cell.length_b   1.000
_cell.length_c   1.000
_cell.angle_alpha   90.00
_cell.angle_beta   90.00
_cell.angle_gamma   90.00
#
_symmetry.space_group_name_H-M   'P 1'
#
loop_
_entity.id
_entity.type
_entity.pdbx_description
1 polymer ?
#
loop_
_entity_poly.entity_id
_entity_poly.type
_entity_poly.pdbx_seq_one_letter_code
_entity_poly.pdbx_strand_id
1 'polypeptide(L)'
;MTGMLPIIELLEDCETDAKRAQWLLQVPSFVFYRSQMDIRRVLRAAGFLKGVELLEMEFTLLVATRGADGQPPAEVVTNLNAMRAFMRTLVRKGGLV
;
A
#
# COMPACT_ATOMS: atom_id res chain seq x y z
N MET A 1 0.24 -6.09 -24.20
CA MET A 1 -0.72 -5.87 -23.09
C MET A 1 -1.08 -7.23 -22.49
N THR A 2 -0.25 -7.73 -21.59
CA THR A 2 -0.50 -8.95 -20.82
C THR A 2 -0.03 -8.66 -19.42
N GLY A 3 -0.95 -8.61 -18.47
CA GLY A 3 -0.62 -8.30 -17.08
C GLY A 3 -1.76 -7.62 -16.35
N MET A 4 -2.91 -8.30 -16.22
CA MET A 4 -3.73 -8.03 -15.04
C MET A 4 -2.85 -8.39 -13.82
N LEU A 5 -2.36 -7.39 -13.10
CA LEU A 5 -1.60 -7.51 -11.84
C LEU A 5 -2.54 -7.22 -10.66
N PRO A 6 -2.33 -7.84 -9.48
CA PRO A 6 -2.48 -9.27 -9.24
C PRO A 6 -3.51 -9.54 -8.13
N ILE A 7 -3.91 -10.80 -8.05
CA ILE A 7 -4.88 -11.34 -7.11
C ILE A 7 -4.26 -11.38 -5.69
N ILE A 8 -5.08 -11.29 -4.64
CA ILE A 8 -4.65 -11.21 -3.23
C ILE A 8 -3.72 -12.36 -2.81
N GLU A 9 -3.80 -13.48 -3.51
CA GLU A 9 -2.98 -14.68 -3.42
C GLU A 9 -1.48 -14.35 -3.50
N LEU A 10 -1.06 -13.41 -4.36
CA LEU A 10 0.36 -13.02 -4.42
C LEU A 10 0.83 -12.30 -3.14
N LEU A 11 -0.07 -11.58 -2.47
CA LEU A 11 0.24 -10.97 -1.18
C LEU A 11 0.28 -12.02 -0.07
N GLU A 12 -0.57 -13.05 -0.15
CA GLU A 12 -0.57 -14.19 0.78
C GLU A 12 0.71 -15.02 0.65
N ASP A 13 1.22 -15.20 -0.57
CA ASP A 13 2.47 -15.93 -0.88
C ASP A 13 3.74 -15.15 -0.49
N CYS A 14 3.64 -13.87 -0.13
CA CYS A 14 4.79 -13.11 0.31
C CYS A 14 5.31 -13.64 1.66
N GLU A 15 6.53 -14.14 1.69
CA GLU A 15 7.15 -14.68 2.92
C GLU A 15 7.69 -13.59 3.87
N THR A 16 8.05 -12.42 3.33
CA THR A 16 8.71 -11.35 4.10
C THR A 16 7.99 -10.02 3.98
N ASP A 17 8.17 -9.17 4.98
CA ASP A 17 7.60 -7.82 4.99
C ASP A 17 8.17 -6.94 3.87
N ALA A 18 9.41 -7.19 3.43
CA ALA A 18 9.96 -6.54 2.24
C ALA A 18 9.21 -6.94 0.96
N LYS A 19 8.88 -8.23 0.78
CA LYS A 19 8.05 -8.69 -0.36
C LYS A 19 6.64 -8.09 -0.30
N ARG A 20 6.03 -8.04 0.90
CA ARG A 20 4.71 -7.40 1.11
C ARG A 20 4.74 -5.89 0.82
N ALA A 21 5.77 -5.19 1.28
CA ALA A 21 5.97 -3.77 1.00
C ALA A 21 6.17 -3.51 -0.49
N GLN A 22 6.92 -4.37 -1.18
CA GLN A 22 7.09 -4.29 -2.63
C GLN A 22 5.75 -4.46 -3.36
N TRP A 23 4.95 -5.46 -2.96
CA TRP A 23 3.61 -5.67 -3.52
C TRP A 23 2.73 -4.43 -3.34
N LEU A 24 2.68 -3.86 -2.14
CA LEU A 24 1.89 -2.66 -1.84
C LEU A 24 2.34 -1.43 -2.67
N LEU A 25 3.64 -1.31 -2.95
CA LEU A 25 4.16 -0.20 -3.77
C LEU A 25 3.88 -0.35 -5.28
N GLN A 26 3.54 -1.55 -5.74
CA GLN A 26 3.36 -1.87 -7.16
C GLN A 26 1.91 -2.12 -7.55
N VAL A 27 1.03 -2.44 -6.58
CA VAL A 27 -0.36 -2.75 -6.85
C VAL A 27 -1.13 -1.53 -7.40
N PRO A 28 -1.99 -1.68 -8.43
CA PRO A 28 -2.80 -0.58 -8.93
C PRO A 28 -3.72 0.01 -7.84
N SER A 29 -3.91 1.33 -7.84
CA SER A 29 -4.69 1.99 -6.77
C SER A 29 -6.13 1.49 -6.66
N PHE A 30 -6.73 1.03 -7.76
CA PHE A 30 -8.08 0.43 -7.74
C PHE A 30 -8.17 -0.81 -6.84
N VAL A 31 -7.09 -1.57 -6.68
CA VAL A 31 -7.06 -2.77 -5.83
C VAL A 31 -7.17 -2.39 -4.35
N PHE A 32 -6.57 -1.26 -3.93
CA PHE A 32 -6.77 -0.73 -2.57
C PHE A 32 -8.23 -0.43 -2.27
N TYR A 33 -8.98 0.08 -3.26
CA TYR A 33 -10.41 0.33 -3.11
C TYR A 33 -11.22 -0.97 -3.11
N ARG A 34 -11.00 -1.84 -4.09
CA ARG A 34 -11.78 -3.08 -4.29
C ARG A 34 -11.57 -4.13 -3.19
N SER A 35 -10.34 -4.27 -2.70
CA SER A 35 -9.93 -5.40 -1.85
C SER A 35 -9.36 -4.96 -0.50
N GLN A 36 -9.76 -3.78 -0.01
CA GLN A 36 -9.22 -3.19 1.22
C GLN A 36 -9.25 -4.16 2.42
N MET A 37 -10.37 -4.86 2.61
CA MET A 37 -10.55 -5.76 3.76
C MET A 37 -9.68 -7.02 3.64
N ASP A 38 -9.53 -7.57 2.42
CA ASP A 38 -8.68 -8.73 2.18
C ASP A 38 -7.21 -8.39 2.36
N ILE A 39 -6.74 -7.26 1.80
CA ILE A 39 -5.37 -6.78 2.00
C ILE A 39 -5.11 -6.57 3.49
N ARG A 40 -6.03 -5.90 4.21
CA ARG A 40 -5.89 -5.68 5.66
C ARG A 40 -5.79 -6.99 6.42
N ARG A 41 -6.63 -7.98 6.09
CA ARG A 41 -6.62 -9.31 6.71
C ARG A 41 -5.27 -9.98 6.55
N VAL A 42 -4.74 -10.05 5.32
CA VAL A 42 -3.46 -10.70 5.02
C VAL A 42 -2.31 -10.02 5.73
N LEU A 43 -2.24 -8.69 5.69
CA LEU A 43 -1.19 -7.92 6.35
C LEU A 43 -1.23 -8.07 7.88
N ARG A 44 -2.43 -8.11 8.48
CA ARG A 44 -2.57 -8.36 9.93
C ARG A 44 -2.19 -9.78 10.31
N ALA A 45 -2.56 -10.78 9.51
CA ALA A 45 -2.18 -12.17 9.75
C ALA A 45 -0.66 -12.36 9.71
N ALA A 46 0.02 -11.60 8.84
CA ALA A 46 1.48 -11.58 8.77
C ALA A 46 2.17 -10.72 9.85
N GLY A 47 1.43 -9.98 10.68
CA GLY A 47 1.98 -9.04 11.65
C GLY A 47 2.60 -7.77 11.05
N PHE A 48 2.44 -7.54 9.75
CA PHE A 48 3.06 -6.39 9.06
C PHE A 48 2.24 -5.10 9.22
N LEU A 49 2.27 -4.53 10.42
CA LEU A 49 1.46 -3.36 10.79
C LEU A 49 1.76 -2.11 9.96
N LYS A 50 3.02 -1.90 9.55
CA LYS A 50 3.37 -0.80 8.65
C LYS A 50 2.68 -0.94 7.30
N GLY A 51 2.49 -2.15 6.80
CA GLY A 51 1.72 -2.40 5.58
C GLY A 51 0.26 -1.98 5.74
N VAL A 52 -0.35 -2.24 6.90
CA VAL A 52 -1.74 -1.83 7.20
C VAL A 52 -1.85 -0.30 7.21
N GLU A 53 -0.86 0.39 7.79
CA GLU A 53 -0.79 1.85 7.80
C GLU A 53 -0.70 2.42 6.37
N LEU A 54 0.17 1.86 5.51
CA LEU A 54 0.22 2.27 4.10
C LEU A 54 -1.12 2.05 3.38
N LEU A 55 -1.77 0.88 3.58
CA LEU A 55 -3.09 0.58 2.99
C LEU A 55 -4.12 1.65 3.38
N GLU A 56 -4.14 2.07 4.64
CA GLU A 56 -5.06 3.10 5.14
C GLU A 56 -4.78 4.47 4.52
N MET A 57 -3.50 4.84 4.37
CA MET A 57 -3.10 6.10 3.73
C MET A 57 -3.45 6.11 2.23
N GLU A 58 -3.22 5.01 1.51
CA GLU A 58 -3.58 4.86 0.09
C GLU A 58 -5.09 4.98 -0.11
N PHE A 59 -5.88 4.30 0.74
CA PHE A 59 -7.33 4.40 0.71
C PHE A 59 -7.80 5.82 1.03
N THR A 60 -7.20 6.47 2.04
CA THR A 60 -7.51 7.86 2.41
C THR A 60 -7.27 8.81 1.24
N LEU A 61 -6.16 8.67 0.53
CA LEU A 61 -5.89 9.47 -0.67
C LEU A 61 -6.94 9.24 -1.76
N LEU A 62 -7.34 7.99 -1.98
CA LEU A 62 -8.33 7.62 -3.01
C LEU A 62 -9.69 8.25 -2.79
N VAL A 63 -10.13 8.33 -1.53
CA VAL A 63 -11.46 8.86 -1.17
C VAL A 63 -11.43 10.32 -0.71
N ALA A 64 -10.26 10.95 -0.67
CA ALA A 64 -10.11 12.33 -0.23
C ALA A 64 -10.93 13.28 -1.12
N THR A 65 -11.68 14.18 -0.49
CA THR A 65 -12.34 15.26 -1.20
C THR A 65 -11.28 16.19 -1.78
N ARG A 66 -11.39 16.49 -3.07
CA ARG A 66 -10.46 17.35 -3.79
C ARG A 66 -10.76 18.81 -3.54
N GLY A 67 -9.71 19.63 -3.51
CA GLY A 67 -9.80 21.09 -3.42
C GLY A 67 -10.30 21.71 -4.73
N ALA A 68 -10.42 23.04 -4.72
CA ALA A 68 -10.85 23.82 -5.88
C ALA A 68 -9.90 23.68 -7.10
N ASP A 69 -8.66 23.30 -6.86
CA ASP A 69 -7.63 23.00 -7.87
C ASP A 69 -7.68 21.55 -8.38
N GLY A 70 -8.63 20.75 -7.90
CA GLY A 70 -8.76 19.33 -8.23
C GLY A 70 -7.74 18.43 -7.54
N GLN A 71 -6.89 18.94 -6.64
CA GLN A 71 -5.90 18.15 -5.91
C GLN A 71 -6.46 17.61 -4.59
N PRO A 72 -6.01 16.44 -4.13
CA PRO A 72 -6.28 16.00 -2.77
C PRO A 72 -5.55 16.90 -1.75
N PRO A 73 -5.95 16.89 -0.46
CA PRO A 73 -5.30 17.69 0.57
C PRO A 73 -3.78 17.43 0.63
N ALA A 74 -2.98 18.50 0.63
CA ALA A 74 -1.52 18.41 0.54
C ALA A 74 -0.90 17.60 1.68
N GLU A 75 -1.48 17.66 2.88
CA GLU A 75 -1.05 16.85 4.03
C GLU A 75 -1.18 15.34 3.77
N VAL A 76 -2.31 14.90 3.19
CA VAL A 76 -2.55 13.48 2.85
C VAL A 76 -1.49 12.99 1.85
N VAL A 77 -1.22 13.80 0.82
CA VAL A 77 -0.19 13.49 -0.20
C VAL A 77 1.20 13.41 0.43
N THR A 78 1.54 14.37 1.28
CA THR A 78 2.85 14.45 1.94
C THR A 78 3.09 13.25 2.84
N ASN A 79 2.11 12.92 3.69
CA ASN A 79 2.19 11.79 4.61
C ASN A 79 2.29 10.45 3.85
N LEU A 80 1.49 10.27 2.80
CA LEU A 80 1.57 9.07 1.97
C LEU A 80 2.93 8.95 1.28
N ASN A 81 3.47 10.04 0.72
CA ASN A 81 4.76 10.02 0.06
C ASN A 81 5.90 9.69 1.02
N ALA A 82 5.84 10.17 2.27
CA ALA A 82 6.77 9.79 3.33
C ALA A 82 6.68 8.29 3.66
N MET A 83 5.47 7.74 3.81
CA MET A 83 5.28 6.30 4.03
C MET A 83 5.79 5.46 2.85
N ARG A 84 5.49 5.86 1.61
CA ARG A 84 6.03 5.18 0.41
C ARG A 84 7.56 5.22 0.38
N ALA A 85 8.17 6.34 0.78
CA ALA A 85 9.62 6.43 0.90
C ALA A 85 10.16 5.45 1.94
N PHE A 86 9.55 5.39 3.13
CA PHE A 86 9.90 4.41 4.16
C PHE A 86 9.78 2.97 3.65
N MET A 87 8.68 2.62 2.97
CA MET A 87 8.49 1.28 2.40
C MET A 87 9.56 0.93 1.37
N ARG A 88 9.97 1.86 0.51
CA ARG A 88 11.10 1.64 -0.42
C ARG A 88 12.39 1.34 0.34
N THR A 89 12.61 1.95 1.51
CA THR A 89 13.78 1.61 2.34
C THR A 89 13.68 0.19 2.91
N LEU A 90 12.50 -0.28 3.32
CA LEU A 90 12.29 -1.66 3.77
C LEU A 90 12.57 -2.66 2.64
N VAL A 91 12.03 -2.39 1.44
CA VAL A 91 12.29 -3.22 0.26
C VAL A 91 13.78 -3.31 -0.02
N ARG A 92 14.49 -2.17 -0.01
CA ARG A 92 15.94 -2.14 -0.28
C ARG A 92 16.77 -2.87 0.78
N LYS A 93 16.36 -2.84 2.04
CA LYS A 93 17.08 -3.49 3.16
C LYS A 93 16.71 -4.96 3.36
N GLY A 94 15.63 -5.44 2.76
CA GLY A 94 15.13 -6.80 2.95
C GLY A 94 14.29 -7.01 4.22
N GLY A 95 13.97 -5.94 4.97
CA GLY A 95 13.15 -6.01 6.18
C GLY A 95 13.36 -4.83 7.14
N LEU A 96 12.63 -4.84 8.25
CA LEU A 96 12.94 -4.02 9.41
C LEU A 96 14.22 -4.57 10.05
N VAL A 97 15.19 -3.69 10.32
CA VAL A 97 16.41 -4.02 11.08
C VAL A 97 16.06 -4.10 12.56
#